data_AF-A0A7C7D4H5-F1
#
_entry.id   AF-A0A7C7D4H5-F1
#
_cell.length_a   1.000
_cell.length_b   1.000
_cell.length_c   1.000
_cell.angle_alpha   90.00
_cell.angle_beta   90.00
_cell.angle_gamma   90.00
#
_symmetry.space_group_name_H-M   'P 1'
#
loop_
_entity.id
_entity.type
_entity.pdbx_description
1 polymer ?
#
loop_
_entity_poly.entity_id
_entity_poly.type
_entity_poly.pdbx_seq_one_letter_code
_entity_poly.pdbx_strand_id
1 'polypeptide(L)'
;MGVVLIVLNLVFVCLLNIPFGYWRENVKKLSVQWFMAVHFPVPFVALLRNHLELSGALTLLVFVAAYFMGQYLGSRLSREFRHYGKVSSSLAHDLIRRSWIIIIGR
;
A
#
# COMPACT_ATOMS: atom_id res chain seq x y z
N MET A 1 16.64 15.47 14.94
CA MET A 1 16.14 15.47 13.54
C MET A 1 15.98 14.06 12.93
N GLY A 2 16.81 13.06 13.27
CA GLY A 2 16.83 11.76 12.55
C GLY A 2 15.67 10.78 12.79
N VAL A 3 15.22 10.54 14.03
CA VAL A 3 14.24 9.48 14.31
C VAL A 3 12.82 9.84 13.85
N VAL A 4 12.36 11.06 14.12
CA VAL A 4 11.02 11.52 13.72
C VAL A 4 10.86 11.44 12.20
N LEU A 5 11.87 11.89 11.44
CA LEU A 5 11.85 11.80 9.98
C LEU A 5 11.77 10.35 9.51
N ILE A 6 12.54 9.43 10.11
CA ILE A 6 12.46 8.00 9.79
C ILE A 6 11.05 7.46 10.04
N VAL A 7 10.45 7.75 11.21
CA VAL A 7 9.09 7.29 11.53
C VAL A 7 8.06 7.83 10.55
N LEU A 8 8.12 9.12 10.20
CA LEU A 8 7.23 9.72 9.20
C LEU A 8 7.35 9.03 7.84
N ASN A 9 8.59 8.72 7.42
CA ASN A 9 8.83 8.00 6.17
C ASN A 9 8.35 6.55 6.22
N LEU A 10 8.48 5.86 7.35
CA LEU A 10 7.92 4.51 7.52
C LEU A 10 6.39 4.52 7.42
N VAL A 11 5.74 5.50 8.06
CA VAL A 11 4.28 5.68 7.93
C VAL A 11 3.92 5.99 6.49
N PHE A 12 4.64 6.89 5.83
CA PHE A 12 4.44 7.20 4.41
C PHE A 12 4.58 5.96 3.51
N VAL A 13 5.64 5.17 3.69
CA VAL A 13 5.86 3.92 2.93
C VAL A 13 4.72 2.93 3.17
N CYS A 14 4.26 2.78 4.42
CA CYS A 14 3.14 1.91 4.75
C CYS A 14 1.86 2.39 4.03
N LEU A 15 1.50 3.67 4.16
CA LEU A 15 0.31 4.25 3.52
C LEU A 15 0.37 4.17 2.00
N LEU A 16 1.52 4.47 1.41
CA LEU A 16 1.77 4.37 -0.03
C LEU A 16 1.51 2.95 -0.54
N ASN A 17 1.86 1.92 0.26
CA ASN A 17 1.69 0.51 -0.12
C ASN A 17 0.28 -0.04 0.09
N ILE A 18 -0.62 0.65 0.80
CA ILE A 18 -2.01 0.18 0.98
C ILE A 18 -2.76 0.05 -0.36
N PRO A 19 -2.77 1.06 -1.26
CA PRO A 19 -3.38 0.92 -2.59
C PRO A 19 -2.80 -0.22 -3.43
N PHE A 20 -1.48 -0.42 -3.37
CA PHE A 20 -0.82 -1.52 -4.10
C PHE A 20 -1.18 -2.89 -3.53
N GLY A 21 -1.34 -2.99 -2.21
CA GLY A 21 -1.75 -4.22 -1.53
C GLY A 21 -3.19 -4.59 -1.85
N TYR A 22 -4.02 -3.56 -1.99
CA TYR A 22 -5.39 -3.68 -2.46
C TYR A 22 -5.43 -4.15 -3.91
N TRP A 23 -4.68 -3.51 -4.80
CA TRP A 23 -4.61 -3.90 -6.22
C TRP A 23 -4.12 -5.35 -6.38
N ARG A 24 -3.04 -5.72 -5.69
CA ARG A 24 -2.43 -7.06 -5.75
C ARG A 24 -3.41 -8.18 -5.38
N GLU A 25 -4.32 -7.93 -4.46
CA GLU A 25 -5.34 -8.91 -4.02
C GLU A 25 -6.44 -9.12 -5.06
N ASN A 26 -6.66 -8.16 -5.96
CA ASN A 26 -7.74 -8.18 -6.95
C ASN A 26 -7.32 -8.64 -8.34
N VAL A 27 -6.07 -9.09 -8.51
CA VAL A 27 -5.53 -9.57 -9.78
C VAL A 27 -5.00 -10.99 -9.65
N LYS A 28 -4.90 -11.71 -10.77
CA LYS A 28 -4.37 -13.08 -10.78
C LYS A 28 -2.91 -13.08 -10.32
N LYS A 29 -2.57 -13.91 -9.33
CA LYS A 29 -1.18 -14.09 -8.87
C LYS A 29 -0.26 -14.44 -10.05
N LEU A 30 0.95 -13.87 -10.06
CA LEU A 30 1.95 -14.04 -11.12
C LEU A 30 1.54 -13.52 -12.50
N SER A 31 0.46 -12.74 -12.61
CA SER A 31 0.20 -11.95 -13.81
C SER A 31 1.10 -10.73 -13.89
N VAL A 32 1.18 -10.10 -15.07
CA VAL A 32 1.89 -8.82 -15.25
C VAL A 32 1.34 -7.74 -14.31
N GLN A 33 0.02 -7.69 -14.11
CA GLN A 33 -0.60 -6.76 -13.17
C GLN A 33 -0.20 -7.03 -11.72
N TRP A 34 -0.15 -8.31 -11.32
CA TRP A 34 0.32 -8.69 -9.99
C TRP A 34 1.80 -8.31 -9.78
N PHE A 35 2.62 -8.53 -10.81
CA PHE A 35 4.03 -8.13 -10.79
C PHE A 35 4.18 -6.62 -10.63
N MET A 36 3.42 -5.83 -11.39
CA MET A 36 3.40 -4.36 -11.26
C MET A 36 2.93 -3.91 -9.89
N ALA A 37 1.87 -4.50 -9.33
CA ALA A 37 1.38 -4.16 -8.00
C ALA A 37 2.41 -4.41 -6.89
N VAL A 38 3.34 -5.36 -7.10
CA VAL A 38 4.44 -5.60 -6.16
C VAL A 38 5.62 -4.67 -6.46
N HIS A 39 6.10 -4.63 -7.70
CA HIS A 39 7.39 -4.01 -8.01
C HIS A 39 7.30 -2.51 -8.26
N PHE A 40 6.17 -1.97 -8.69
CA PHE A 40 6.03 -0.53 -8.93
C PHE A 40 6.34 0.33 -7.69
N PRO A 41 5.86 0.01 -6.47
CA PRO A 41 6.22 0.78 -5.28
C PRO A 41 7.69 0.63 -4.84
N VAL A 42 8.40 -0.44 -5.25
CA VAL A 42 9.77 -0.73 -4.79
C VAL A 42 10.78 0.36 -5.18
N PRO A 43 10.86 0.82 -6.46
CA PRO A 43 11.70 1.94 -6.85
C PRO A 43 11.43 3.22 -6.05
N PHE A 44 10.18 3.55 -5.74
CA PHE A 44 9.86 4.74 -4.93
C PHE A 44 10.44 4.63 -3.52
N VAL A 45 10.32 3.47 -2.87
CA VAL A 45 10.90 3.23 -1.54
C VAL A 45 12.44 3.24 -1.59
N ALA A 46 13.03 2.68 -2.64
CA ALA A 46 14.48 2.68 -2.84
C ALA A 46 15.04 4.11 -3.01
N LEU A 47 14.41 4.92 -3.86
CA LEU A 47 14.76 6.33 -4.06
C LEU A 47 14.62 7.12 -2.76
N LEU A 48 13.53 6.93 -2.02
CA LEU A 48 13.31 7.59 -0.74
C LEU A 48 14.41 7.24 0.28
N ARG A 49 14.82 5.97 0.37
CA ARG A 49 15.92 5.56 1.25
C ARG A 49 17.25 6.19 0.86
N ASN A 50 17.54 6.28 -0.45
CA ASN A 50 18.77 6.88 -0.95
C ASN A 50 18.82 8.39 -0.66
N HIS A 51 17.70 9.11 -0.83
CA HIS A 51 17.61 10.54 -0.50
C HIS A 51 17.80 10.85 0.98
N LEU A 52 17.48 9.89 1.85
CA LEU A 52 17.68 9.99 3.30
C LEU A 52 19.06 9.47 3.75
N GLU A 53 19.92 9.06 2.81
CA GLU A 53 21.25 8.51 3.06
C GLU A 53 21.25 7.31 4.04
N LEU A 54 20.18 6.51 4.01
CA LEU A 54 19.97 5.38 4.93
C LEU A 54 20.73 4.13 4.45
N SER A 55 21.95 3.94 4.95
CA SER A 55 22.81 2.80 4.58
C SER A 55 22.76 1.60 5.54
N GLY A 56 22.13 1.73 6.71
CA GLY A 56 22.14 0.69 7.74
C GLY A 56 21.18 -0.48 7.49
N ALA A 57 21.62 -1.71 7.76
CA ALA A 57 20.79 -2.93 7.63
C ALA A 57 19.49 -2.88 8.45
N LEU A 58 19.54 -2.31 9.67
CA LEU A 58 18.34 -2.12 10.49
C LEU A 58 17.31 -1.21 9.80
N THR A 59 17.77 -0.11 9.19
CA THR A 59 16.90 0.83 8.47
C THR A 59 16.27 0.16 7.24
N LEU A 60 17.04 -0.68 6.53
CA LEU A 60 16.51 -1.48 5.43
C LEU A 60 15.39 -2.41 5.93
N LEU A 61 15.63 -3.14 7.03
CA LEU A 61 14.68 -4.09 7.58
C LEU A 61 13.36 -3.41 7.99
N VAL A 62 13.41 -2.27 8.67
CA VAL A 62 12.18 -1.57 9.09
C VAL A 62 11.42 -0.97 7.91
N PHE A 63 12.11 -0.50 6.85
CA PHE A 63 11.45 -0.05 5.62
C PHE A 63 10.81 -1.19 4.85
N VAL A 64 11.47 -2.34 4.77
CA VAL A 64 10.91 -3.57 4.19
C VAL A 64 9.69 -4.04 4.99
N ALA A 65 9.76 -4.00 6.32
CA ALA A 65 8.62 -4.32 7.18
C ALA A 65 7.44 -3.35 6.94
N ALA A 66 7.69 -2.04 6.86
CA ALA A 66 6.65 -1.05 6.56
C ALA A 66 6.03 -1.25 5.16
N TYR A 67 6.85 -1.57 4.16
CA TYR A 67 6.40 -1.91 2.81
C TYR A 67 5.43 -3.10 2.83
N PHE A 68 5.83 -4.22 3.46
CA PHE A 68 4.99 -5.41 3.53
C PHE A 68 3.76 -5.21 4.41
N MET A 69 3.85 -4.39 5.47
CA MET A 69 2.72 -4.03 6.31
C MET A 69 1.65 -3.29 5.49
N GLY A 70 2.05 -2.30 4.69
CA GLY A 70 1.13 -1.60 3.77
C GLY A 70 0.47 -2.55 2.77
N GLN A 71 1.28 -3.42 2.13
CA GLN A 71 0.79 -4.43 1.20
C GLN A 71 -0.22 -5.41 1.87
N TYR A 72 0.01 -5.78 3.12
CA TYR A 72 -0.87 -6.65 3.89
C TYR A 72 -2.18 -5.94 4.25
N LEU A 73 -2.11 -4.71 4.78
CA LEU A 73 -3.28 -3.91 5.13
C LEU A 73 -4.18 -3.66 3.90
N GLY A 74 -3.58 -3.35 2.75
CA GLY A 74 -4.30 -3.23 1.48
C GLY A 74 -5.06 -4.51 1.09
N SER A 75 -4.43 -5.67 1.19
CA SER A 75 -5.10 -6.95 0.90
C SER A 75 -6.21 -7.28 1.91
N ARG A 76 -5.99 -6.99 3.20
CA ARG A 76 -7.02 -7.14 4.23
C ARG A 76 -8.23 -6.26 3.94
N LEU A 77 -8.01 -5.00 3.57
CA LEU A 77 -9.06 -4.07 3.19
C LEU A 77 -9.84 -4.54 1.95
N SER A 78 -9.16 -5.08 0.94
CA SER A 78 -9.84 -5.67 -0.23
C SER A 78 -10.71 -6.86 0.14
N ARG A 79 -10.22 -7.74 1.01
CA ARG A 79 -11.00 -8.90 1.48
C ARG A 79 -12.21 -8.46 2.28
N GLU A 80 -12.06 -7.46 3.14
CA GLU A 80 -13.16 -6.86 3.89
C GLU A 80 -14.22 -6.28 2.94
N PHE A 81 -13.80 -5.50 1.95
CA PHE A 81 -14.72 -4.88 1.00
C PHE A 81 -15.47 -5.93 0.16
N ARG A 82 -14.87 -7.09 -0.08
CA ARG A 82 -15.47 -8.19 -0.83
C ARG A 82 -16.69 -8.78 -0.11
N HIS A 83 -16.75 -8.71 1.22
CA HIS A 83 -17.93 -9.13 1.98
C HIS A 83 -19.17 -8.27 1.67
N TYR A 84 -18.97 -7.02 1.25
CA TYR A 84 -20.05 -6.08 0.93
C TYR A 84 -20.33 -5.96 -0.57
N GLY A 85 -19.74 -6.83 -1.41
CA GLY A 85 -20.01 -6.89 -2.85
C GLY A 85 -18.76 -6.92 -3.72
N LYS A 86 -18.95 -6.69 -5.04
CA LYS A 86 -17.84 -6.70 -6.01
C LYS A 86 -16.83 -5.58 -5.70
N VAL A 87 -15.55 -5.95 -5.76
CA VAL A 87 -14.39 -5.08 -5.50
C VAL A 87 -13.60 -4.89 -6.80
N SER A 88 -13.19 -3.66 -7.07
CA SER A 88 -12.34 -3.30 -8.20
C SER A 88 -10.86 -3.42 -7.84
N SER A 89 -9.97 -3.19 -8.80
CA SER A 89 -8.52 -3.12 -8.53
C SER A 89 -8.06 -1.79 -7.93
N SER A 90 -8.91 -0.77 -7.92
CA SER A 90 -8.56 0.58 -7.45
C SER A 90 -9.23 0.90 -6.13
N LEU A 91 -8.42 1.02 -5.08
CA LEU A 91 -8.89 1.38 -3.74
C LEU A 91 -9.65 2.72 -3.75
N ALA A 92 -9.12 3.73 -4.45
CA ALA A 92 -9.75 5.04 -4.55
C ALA A 92 -11.15 4.96 -5.18
N HIS A 93 -11.28 4.21 -6.27
CA HIS A 93 -12.56 3.98 -6.94
C HIS A 93 -13.59 3.35 -5.99
N ASP A 94 -13.20 2.29 -5.26
CA ASP A 94 -14.12 1.59 -4.37
C ASP A 94 -14.46 2.39 -3.11
N LEU A 95 -13.54 3.19 -2.59
CA LEU A 95 -13.82 4.13 -1.50
C LEU A 95 -14.83 5.19 -1.95
N ILE A 96 -14.58 5.87 -3.07
CA ILE A 96 -15.47 6.91 -3.60
C ILE A 96 -16.87 6.32 -3.82
N ARG A 97 -16.97 5.22 -4.56
CA ARG A 97 -18.25 4.58 -4.87
C ARG A 97 -19.07 4.25 -3.61
N ARG A 98 -18.41 3.84 -2.53
CA ARG A 98 -19.07 3.46 -1.27
C ARG A 98 -19.40 4.67 -0.38
N SER A 99 -18.56 5.71 -0.37
CA SER A 99 -18.84 6.97 0.30
C SER A 99 -20.12 7.61 -0.24
N TRP A 100 -20.33 7.56 -1.55
CA TRP A 100 -21.55 8.07 -2.20
C TRP A 100 -22.81 7.31 -1.78
N ILE A 101 -22.74 5.99 -1.61
CA ILE A 101 -23.89 5.18 -1.15
C ILE A 101 -24.31 5.55 0.28
N ILE A 102 -23.35 5.79 1.18
CA ILE A 102 -23.63 6.18 2.57
C ILE A 102 -24.26 7.57 2.65
N ILE A 103 -23.86 8.49 1.75
CA ILE A 103 -24.37 9.87 1.74
C ILE A 103 -25.78 9.94 1.13
N ILE A 104 -26.07 9.18 0.07
CA ILE A 104 -27.39 9.20 -0.61
C ILE A 104 -28.42 8.33 0.13
N GLY A 105 -27.97 7.31 0.87
CA GLY A 105 -28.85 6.41 1.63
C GLY A 105 -29.26 6.91 3.03
N ARG A 106 -28.80 8.10 3.46
CA ARG A 106 -29.29 8.82 4.64
C ARG A 106 -30.23 9.93 4.21
#